data_AF-A0A7V2XZX7-F1
#
_entry.id   AF-A0A7V2XZX7-F1
#
_cell.length_a   1.000
_cell.length_b   1.000
_cell.length_c   1.000
_cell.angle_alpha   90.00
_cell.angle_beta   90.00
_cell.angle_gamma   90.00
#
_symmetry.space_group_name_H-M   'P 1'
#
loop_
_entity.id
_entity.type
_entity.pdbx_description
1 polymer ?
#
loop_
_entity_poly.entity_id
_entity_poly.type
_entity_poly.pdbx_seq_one_letter_code
_entity_poly.pdbx_strand_id
1 'polypeptide(L)'
;MHRYTIPLGRILGIPIGLDYSWFLIFGLITWTMAVGYYPAEFKDWPVLQYWLIGAATAVMLFVSVLLHELGHSVVAMRYQVRKFPVRSGQRQRSPRR
;
A
#
# COMPACT_ATOMS: atom_id res chain seq x y z
N MET A 1 16.21 14.70 -7.79
CA MET A 1 14.99 13.89 -7.61
C MET A 1 14.41 14.21 -6.23
N HIS A 2 13.53 15.21 -6.14
CA HIS A 2 12.95 15.64 -4.86
C HIS A 2 11.90 14.60 -4.44
N ARG A 3 12.27 13.66 -3.57
CA ARG A 3 11.32 12.74 -2.95
C ARG A 3 10.62 13.50 -1.83
N TYR A 4 9.44 14.03 -2.13
CA TYR A 4 8.54 14.64 -1.15
C TYR A 4 7.81 13.55 -0.36
N THR A 5 8.59 12.73 0.34
CA THR A 5 8.07 11.65 1.17
C THR A 5 8.09 12.12 2.61
N ILE A 6 6.91 12.32 3.22
CA ILE A 6 6.82 12.64 4.65
C ILE A 6 7.02 11.32 5.40
N PRO A 7 8.06 11.17 6.23
CA PRO A 7 8.25 9.96 7.02
C PRO A 7 7.18 9.92 8.12
N LEU A 8 6.13 9.12 7.93
CA LEU A 8 5.02 9.02 8.89
C LEU A 8 5.35 8.07 10.05
N GLY A 9 6.28 7.13 9.87
CA GLY A 9 6.74 6.20 10.90
C GLY A 9 7.17 4.84 10.37
N ARG A 10 7.34 3.87 11.28
CA ARG A 10 7.57 2.45 10.95
C ARG A 10 6.40 1.63 11.47
N ILE A 11 5.70 0.91 10.59
CA ILE A 11 4.75 -0.13 10.98
C ILE A 11 5.42 -1.48 10.68
N LEU A 12 5.48 -2.37 11.69
CA LEU A 12 6.05 -3.73 11.58
C LEU A 12 7.50 -3.79 11.02
N GLY A 13 8.30 -2.73 11.20
CA GLY A 13 9.68 -2.66 10.72
C GLY A 13 9.86 -2.16 9.28
N ILE A 14 8.78 -1.88 8.56
CA ILE A 14 8.80 -1.30 7.21
C ILE A 14 8.70 0.23 7.32
N PRO A 15 9.61 1.02 6.72
CA PRO A 15 9.50 2.47 6.70
C PRO A 15 8.31 2.86 5.81
N ILE A 16 7.24 3.36 6.43
CA ILE A 16 6.09 3.90 5.70
C ILE A 16 6.35 5.37 5.45
N GLY A 17 6.69 5.67 4.21
CA GLY A 17 6.72 7.03 3.68
C GLY A 17 5.36 7.33 3.04
N LEU A 18 4.71 8.39 3.48
CA LEU A 18 3.44 8.80 2.90
C LEU A 18 3.74 9.95 1.93
N ASP A 19 3.69 9.64 0.63
CA ASP A 19 3.88 10.63 -0.42
C ASP A 19 2.62 11.49 -0.58
N TYR A 20 2.78 12.73 -1.05
CA TYR A 20 1.64 13.62 -1.32
C TYR A 20 0.57 13.00 -2.23
N SER A 21 0.97 12.09 -3.13
CA SER A 21 0.05 11.33 -3.97
C SER A 21 -0.96 10.49 -3.18
N TRP A 22 -0.61 10.03 -1.97
CA TRP A 22 -1.52 9.27 -1.12
C TRP A 22 -2.72 10.10 -0.69
N PHE A 23 -2.48 11.35 -0.25
CA PHE A 23 -3.55 12.27 0.14
C PHE A 23 -4.44 12.62 -1.06
N LEU A 24 -3.85 12.76 -2.24
CA LEU A 24 -4.60 13.00 -3.48
C LEU A 24 -5.52 11.82 -3.82
N ILE A 25 -5.00 10.60 -3.78
CA ILE A 25 -5.79 9.38 -4.05
C ILE A 25 -6.87 9.20 -2.98
N PHE A 26 -6.53 9.38 -1.70
CA PHE A 26 -7.48 9.30 -0.59
C PHE A 26 -8.62 10.31 -0.74
N GLY A 27 -8.29 11.56 -1.05
CA GLY A 27 -9.27 12.61 -1.33
C GLY A 27 -10.14 12.30 -2.54
N LEU A 28 -9.54 11.78 -3.63
CA LEU A 28 -10.27 11.42 -4.85
C LEU A 28 -11.25 10.27 -4.61
N ILE A 29 -10.84 9.22 -3.90
CA ILE A 29 -11.73 8.10 -3.56
C ILE A 29 -12.86 8.59 -2.66
N THR A 30 -12.52 9.35 -1.60
CA THR A 30 -13.52 9.93 -0.68
C THR A 30 -14.52 10.80 -1.43
N TRP A 31 -14.05 11.68 -2.31
CA TRP A 31 -14.90 12.55 -3.14
C TRP A 31 -15.82 11.73 -4.04
N THR A 32 -15.26 10.75 -4.76
CA THR A 32 -16.04 9.92 -5.69
C THR A 32 -17.15 9.16 -4.97
N MET A 33 -16.86 8.65 -3.77
CA MET A 33 -17.85 7.98 -2.93
C MET A 33 -18.88 8.96 -2.37
N ALA A 34 -18.44 10.07 -1.77
CA ALA A 34 -19.29 11.03 -1.08
C ALA A 34 -20.18 11.87 -2.01
N VAL A 35 -19.73 12.15 -3.24
CA VAL A 35 -20.45 12.99 -4.20
C VAL A 35 -21.09 12.16 -5.31
N GLY A 36 -20.42 11.12 -5.78
CA GLY A 36 -20.87 10.32 -6.91
C GLY A 36 -21.76 9.14 -6.51
N TYR A 37 -21.30 8.32 -5.56
CA TYR A 37 -21.95 7.04 -5.26
C TYR A 37 -23.04 7.16 -4.20
N TYR A 38 -22.71 7.64 -3.00
CA TYR A 38 -23.66 7.63 -1.88
C TYR A 38 -24.89 8.53 -2.08
N PRO A 39 -24.80 9.75 -2.64
CA PRO A 39 -25.98 10.56 -2.91
C PRO A 39 -26.89 9.98 -3.98
N ALA A 40 -26.35 9.15 -4.89
CA ALA A 40 -27.14 8.48 -5.93
C ALA A 40 -27.93 7.30 -5.36
N GLU A 41 -27.34 6.54 -4.43
CA GLU A 41 -27.94 5.35 -3.84
C GLU A 41 -28.80 5.65 -2.61
N PHE A 42 -28.31 6.50 -1.71
CA PHE A 42 -28.99 6.89 -0.49
C PHE A 42 -29.44 8.34 -0.63
N LYS A 43 -30.73 8.53 -0.88
CA LYS A 43 -31.36 9.86 -0.86
C LYS A 43 -31.71 10.23 0.58
N ASP A 44 -31.70 11.52 0.89
CA ASP A 44 -32.09 12.11 2.20
C ASP A 44 -31.08 12.05 3.36
N TRP A 45 -29.82 11.65 3.14
CA TRP A 45 -28.81 11.81 4.18
C TRP A 45 -28.20 13.22 4.18
N PRO A 46 -27.83 13.75 5.37
CA PRO A 46 -27.03 14.96 5.49
C PRO A 46 -25.72 14.84 4.72
N VAL A 47 -25.31 15.93 4.07
CA VAL A 47 -24.05 16.01 3.31
C VAL A 47 -22.87 15.50 4.13
N LEU A 48 -22.81 15.84 5.43
CA LEU A 48 -21.75 15.40 6.33
C LEU A 48 -21.66 13.86 6.44
N GLN A 49 -22.78 13.15 6.42
CA GLN A 49 -22.78 11.68 6.51
C GLN A 49 -22.16 11.04 5.27
N TYR A 50 -22.42 11.58 4.07
CA TYR A 50 -21.78 11.08 2.85
C TYR A 50 -20.26 11.24 2.90
N TRP A 51 -19.76 12.36 3.43
CA TRP A 51 -18.32 12.58 3.60
C TRP A 51 -17.70 11.65 4.65
N LEU A 52 -18.37 11.45 5.78
CA LEU A 52 -17.89 10.55 6.83
C LEU A 52 -17.80 9.11 6.35
N ILE A 53 -18.85 8.63 5.68
CA ILE A 53 -18.89 7.25 5.18
C ILE A 53 -17.97 7.10 3.96
N GLY A 54 -17.87 8.10 3.08
CA GLY A 54 -16.87 8.15 2.01
C GLY A 54 -15.44 8.02 2.53
N ALA A 55 -15.10 8.78 3.56
CA ALA A 55 -13.78 8.72 4.19
C ALA A 55 -13.55 7.38 4.88
N ALA A 56 -14.53 6.86 5.62
CA ALA A 56 -14.44 5.56 6.28
C ALA A 56 -14.22 4.41 5.28
N THR A 57 -14.97 4.41 4.17
CA THR A 57 -14.81 3.43 3.09
C THR A 57 -13.43 3.54 2.44
N ALA A 58 -12.95 4.76 2.18
CA ALA A 58 -11.60 4.96 1.65
C ALA A 58 -10.54 4.38 2.60
N VAL A 59 -10.63 4.67 3.91
CA VAL A 59 -9.73 4.09 4.93
C VAL A 59 -9.78 2.56 4.92
N MET A 60 -10.97 1.96 4.94
CA MET A 60 -11.12 0.49 4.89
C MET A 60 -10.51 -0.11 3.63
N LEU A 61 -10.66 0.56 2.48
CA LEU A 61 -10.06 0.12 1.23
C LEU A 61 -8.52 0.11 1.31
N PHE A 62 -7.91 1.18 1.83
CA PHE A 62 -6.46 1.22 2.04
C PHE A 62 -5.98 0.15 3.02
N VAL A 63 -6.71 -0.06 4.12
CA VAL A 63 -6.40 -1.12 5.09
C VAL A 63 -6.49 -2.50 4.43
N SER A 64 -7.50 -2.76 3.60
CA SER A 64 -7.67 -4.02 2.88
C SER A 64 -6.51 -4.26 1.91
N VAL A 65 -6.10 -3.25 1.14
CA VAL A 65 -4.95 -3.34 0.23
C VAL A 65 -3.65 -3.62 0.99
N LEU A 66 -3.43 -2.92 2.12
CA LEU A 66 -2.25 -3.15 2.96
C LEU A 66 -2.23 -4.57 3.52
N LEU A 67 -3.37 -5.08 3.98
CA LEU A 67 -3.49 -6.46 4.45
C LEU A 67 -3.31 -7.48 3.32
N HIS A 68 -3.78 -7.17 2.10
CA HIS A 68 -3.60 -8.00 0.91
C HIS A 68 -2.11 -8.14 0.55
N GLU A 69 -1.38 -7.03 0.53
CA GLU A 69 0.07 -7.02 0.29
C GLU A 69 0.86 -7.70 1.41
N LEU A 70 0.44 -7.53 2.66
CA LEU A 70 1.00 -8.24 3.80
C LEU A 70 0.76 -9.75 3.67
N GLY A 71 -0.43 -10.15 3.24
CA GLY A 71 -0.78 -11.55 2.95
C GLY A 71 0.18 -12.17 1.93
N HIS A 72 0.43 -11.47 0.81
CA HIS A 72 1.43 -11.91 -0.18
C HIS A 72 2.83 -12.05 0.44
N SER A 73 3.23 -11.11 1.29
CA SER A 73 4.53 -11.15 1.96
C SER A 73 4.65 -12.31 2.95
N VAL A 74 3.59 -12.57 3.73
CA VAL A 74 3.50 -13.69 4.68
C VAL A 74 3.51 -15.02 3.95
N VAL A 75 2.77 -15.14 2.85
CA VAL A 75 2.78 -16.33 1.98
C VAL A 75 4.17 -16.52 1.37
N ALA A 76 4.80 -15.48 0.82
CA ALA A 76 6.15 -15.58 0.25
C ALA A 76 7.20 -16.03 1.29
N MET A 77 7.07 -15.57 2.54
CA MET A 77 7.93 -15.97 3.65
C MET A 77 7.66 -17.41 4.09
N ARG A 78 6.39 -17.81 4.17
CA ARG A 78 5.97 -19.14 4.62
C ARG A 78 6.27 -20.23 3.58
N TYR A 79 6.14 -19.91 2.29
CA TYR A 79 6.43 -20.84 1.21
C TYR A 79 7.91 -20.97 0.87
N GLN A 80 8.81 -20.29 1.61
CA GLN A 80 10.24 -20.27 1.34
C GLN A 80 10.47 -20.31 -0.17
N VAL A 81 10.12 -19.22 -0.88
CA VAL A 81 10.91 -18.89 -2.07
C VAL A 81 12.28 -18.50 -1.52
N ARG A 82 12.98 -19.55 -1.06
CA ARG A 82 14.38 -19.66 -0.77
C ARG A 82 14.94 -18.94 -1.96
N LYS A 83 15.43 -17.72 -1.73
CA LYS A 83 16.44 -17.12 -2.61
C LYS A 83 17.34 -18.30 -2.89
N PHE A 84 17.23 -18.89 -4.09
CA PHE A 84 18.19 -19.87 -4.50
C PHE A 84 19.49 -19.12 -4.27
N PRO A 85 20.36 -19.60 -3.36
CA PRO A 85 21.67 -19.01 -3.30
C PRO A 85 22.23 -19.30 -4.69
N VAL A 86 22.21 -18.30 -5.56
CA VAL A 86 23.05 -18.29 -6.75
C VAL A 86 24.44 -18.18 -6.15
N ARG A 87 24.95 -19.35 -5.74
CA ARG A 87 26.31 -19.58 -5.35
C ARG A 87 27.06 -19.30 -6.63
N SER A 88 27.51 -18.06 -6.81
CA SER A 88 28.52 -17.71 -7.79
C SER A 88 29.83 -18.38 -7.36
N GLY A 89 29.85 -19.71 -7.45
CA GLY A 89 31.06 -20.51 -7.47
C GLY A 89 31.72 -20.31 -8.82
N GLN A 90 32.34 -19.16 -9.02
CA GLN A 90 33.37 -18.99 -10.04
C GLN A 90 34.68 -18.73 -9.31
N ARG A 91 35.18 -19.83 -8.75
CA ARG A 91 36.54 -19.96 -8.25
C ARG A 91 37.44 -20.10 -9.48
N GLN A 92 37.74 -18.99 -10.15
CA GLN A 92 38.70 -18.96 -11.24
C GLN A 92 40.12 -19.05 -10.65
N ARG A 93 40.50 -20.24 -10.21
CA ARG A 93 41.91 -20.62 -10.04
C ARG A 93 42.31 -21.36 -11.32
N SER A 94 42.92 -20.64 -12.25
CA SER A 94 43.72 -21.28 -13.30
C SER A 94 45.14 -21.48 -12.76
N PRO A 95 45.75 -22.68 -12.91
CA PRO A 95 47.11 -22.92 -12.48
C PRO A 95 48.12 -22.25 -13.42
N ARG A 96 49.18 -21.70 -12.83
CA ARG A 96 50.45 -21.38 -13.49
C ARG A 96 50.86 -22.49 -14.46
N ARG A 97 51.04 -22.16 -15.74
CA ARG A 97 52.28 -22.32 -16.53
C ARG A 97 52.03 -21.98 -17.99
#